data_AF-A0A0K1PHQ8-F1
#
_entry.id   AF-A0A0K1PHQ8-F1
#
_cell.length_a   1.000
_cell.length_b   1.000
_cell.length_c   1.000
_cell.angle_alpha   90.00
_cell.angle_beta   90.00
_cell.angle_gamma   90.00
#
_symmetry.space_group_name_H-M   'P 1'
#
loop_
_entity.id
_entity.type
_entity.pdbx_description
1 polymer ?
#
loop_
_entity_poly.entity_id
_entity_poly.type
_entity_poly.pdbx_seq_one_letter_code
_entity_poly.pdbx_strand_id
1 'polypeptide(L)'
;MRNLILVPMLLAGSLLSTGCAMGVAVRPPVETTIYVPAPPPRRAPLPPPPPPPQRGPMSRNEAISLGQSYCYDRGFDCWLDGANLAKHDSLWKVKFTARGRRSQGKLHLEFDAWSGDLVRADEKGQLRKHG
;
A
#
# COMPACT_ATOMS: atom_id res chain seq x y z
N MET A 1 -15.72 -9.25 39.60
CA MET A 1 -15.43 -8.62 40.90
C MET A 1 -14.34 -7.58 40.69
N ARG A 2 -14.61 -6.34 41.14
CA ARG A 2 -13.68 -5.32 41.70
C ARG A 2 -12.26 -5.24 41.08
N ASN A 3 -11.78 -4.10 40.57
CA ASN A 3 -11.91 -2.76 41.14
C ASN A 3 -11.52 -1.69 40.11
N LEU A 4 -12.34 -0.64 40.01
CA LEU A 4 -11.87 0.72 39.74
C LEU A 4 -10.84 1.11 40.81
N ILE A 5 -9.76 1.78 40.42
CA ILE A 5 -9.02 2.66 41.33
C ILE A 5 -8.80 3.99 40.61
N LEU A 6 -9.71 4.92 40.89
CA LEU A 6 -9.47 6.36 40.93
C LEU A 6 -8.58 6.64 42.16
N VAL A 7 -7.50 7.40 42.01
CA VAL A 7 -6.92 8.16 43.12
C VAL A 7 -6.77 9.61 42.68
N PRO A 8 -7.34 10.57 43.45
CA PRO A 8 -7.43 11.97 43.07
C PRO A 8 -6.24 12.81 43.59
N MET A 9 -6.13 14.01 43.00
CA MET A 9 -5.38 15.17 43.50
C MET A 9 -5.44 15.31 45.02
N LEU A 10 -4.30 15.60 45.65
CA LEU A 10 -4.26 16.22 46.97
C LEU A 10 -3.09 17.22 47.09
N LEU A 11 -3.50 18.47 47.41
CA LEU A 11 -2.93 19.41 48.38
C LEU A 11 -1.55 20.01 48.08
N ALA A 12 -1.46 21.31 47.77
CA ALA A 12 -1.60 22.42 48.72
C ALA A 12 -0.64 22.30 49.91
N GLY A 13 0.41 23.13 49.89
CA GLY A 13 1.37 23.28 50.98
C GLY A 13 2.01 24.66 50.92
N SER A 14 1.31 25.63 51.48
CA SER A 14 1.81 26.97 51.81
C SER A 14 2.90 26.87 52.88
N LEU A 15 3.83 27.84 52.91
CA LEU A 15 3.99 28.83 54.00
C LEU A 15 5.40 29.48 53.99
N LEU A 16 5.37 30.81 54.14
CA LEU A 16 6.31 31.71 54.83
C LEU A 16 7.78 31.75 54.38
N SER A 17 8.23 32.91 53.92
CA SER A 17 9.00 33.81 54.82
C SER A 17 9.19 35.22 54.23
N THR A 18 8.68 36.19 54.99
CA THR A 18 9.21 37.53 55.32
C THR A 18 10.52 37.99 54.67
N GLY A 19 10.54 39.20 54.12
CA GLY A 19 11.80 39.91 53.85
C GLY A 19 11.68 41.21 53.07
N CYS A 20 11.70 42.32 53.82
CA CYS A 20 11.90 43.73 53.50
C CYS A 20 12.45 44.12 52.10
N ALA A 21 11.87 45.17 51.51
CA ALA A 21 12.51 46.50 51.42
C ALA A 21 11.84 47.31 50.29
N MET A 22 11.17 48.39 50.68
CA MET A 22 10.66 49.41 49.77
C MET A 22 11.84 50.19 49.18
N GLY A 23 12.28 49.81 47.99
CA GLY A 23 13.12 50.63 47.12
C GLY A 23 12.25 51.24 46.04
N VAL A 24 11.88 52.51 46.16
CA VAL A 24 11.25 53.26 45.06
C VAL A 24 12.35 53.55 44.03
N ALA A 25 12.55 52.62 43.10
CA ALA A 25 13.35 52.85 41.92
C ALA A 25 12.50 53.65 40.92
N VAL A 26 12.81 54.93 40.75
CA VAL A 26 12.27 55.75 39.66
C VAL A 26 12.74 55.11 38.35
N ARG A 27 11.81 54.46 37.63
CA ARG A 27 12.08 53.90 36.31
C ARG A 27 12.29 55.05 35.32
N PRO A 28 13.37 55.09 34.52
CA PRO A 28 13.39 55.96 33.36
C PRO A 28 12.23 55.58 32.43
N PRO A 29 11.68 56.52 31.64
CA PRO A 29 10.69 56.18 30.64
C PRO A 29 11.32 55.15 29.68
N VAL A 30 10.80 53.93 29.71
CA VAL A 30 11.12 52.93 28.70
C VAL A 30 10.47 53.44 27.43
N GLU A 31 11.27 54.10 26.60
CA GLU A 31 10.93 54.38 25.22
C GLU A 31 10.76 53.01 24.55
N THR A 32 9.50 52.55 24.52
CA THR A 32 9.15 51.25 23.95
C THR A 32 9.15 51.44 22.45
N THR A 33 10.34 51.37 21.85
CA THR A 33 10.48 51.21 20.41
C THR A 33 9.85 49.86 20.08
N ILE A 34 8.62 49.87 19.58
CA ILE A 34 7.94 48.66 19.09
C ILE A 34 8.75 48.16 17.91
N TYR A 35 9.64 47.20 18.15
CA TYR A 35 10.27 46.43 17.09
C TYR A 35 9.19 45.57 16.45
N VAL A 36 8.70 45.99 15.29
CA VAL A 36 7.86 45.15 14.43
C VAL A 36 8.83 44.32 13.57
N PRO A 37 9.07 43.04 13.87
CA PRO A 37 9.88 42.20 13.01
C PRO A 37 9.22 42.14 11.63
N ALA A 38 10.00 42.31 10.57
CA ALA A 38 9.54 42.06 9.22
C ALA A 38 8.98 40.63 9.13
N PRO A 39 7.83 40.40 8.47
CA PRO A 39 7.28 39.07 8.34
C PRO A 39 8.31 38.16 7.65
N PRO A 40 8.45 36.90 8.10
CA PRO A 40 9.39 35.97 7.49
C PRO A 40 9.08 35.82 5.99
N PRO A 41 10.10 35.65 5.13
CA PRO A 41 9.87 35.43 3.72
C PRO A 41 8.93 34.23 3.52
N ARG A 42 7.90 34.39 2.69
CA ARG A 42 6.99 33.28 2.36
C ARG A 42 7.81 32.16 1.76
N ARG A 43 7.73 30.96 2.35
CA ARG A 43 8.33 29.76 1.78
C ARG A 43 7.70 29.52 0.40
N ALA A 44 8.53 29.35 -0.62
CA ALA A 44 8.05 28.91 -1.92
C ALA A 44 7.33 27.56 -1.75
N PRO A 45 6.20 27.32 -2.44
CA PRO A 45 5.57 26.00 -2.45
C PRO A 45 6.56 24.94 -2.92
N LEU A 46 6.59 23.80 -2.21
CA LEU A 46 7.37 22.65 -2.65
C LEU A 46 6.82 22.15 -4.00
N PRO A 47 7.68 21.68 -4.92
CA PRO A 47 7.20 21.03 -6.14
C PRO A 47 6.36 19.79 -5.77
N PRO A 48 5.32 19.48 -6.56
CA PRO A 48 4.53 18.27 -6.34
C PRO A 48 5.41 17.02 -6.46
N PRO A 49 5.08 15.93 -5.73
CA PRO A 49 5.81 14.68 -5.85
C PRO A 49 5.69 14.11 -7.27
N PRO A 50 6.70 13.38 -7.76
CA PRO A 50 6.62 12.73 -9.06
C PRO A 50 5.46 11.72 -9.09
N PRO A 51 4.82 11.51 -10.25
CA PRO A 51 3.77 10.50 -10.39
C PRO A 51 4.34 9.10 -10.09
N PRO A 52 3.50 8.17 -9.59
CA PRO A 52 3.93 6.79 -9.39
C PRO A 52 4.36 6.16 -10.71
N PRO A 53 5.32 5.21 -10.70
CA PRO A 53 5.70 4.48 -11.91
C PRO A 53 4.47 3.80 -12.51
N GLN A 54 4.18 4.09 -13.78
CA GLN A 54 3.16 3.33 -14.50
C GLN A 54 3.71 1.93 -14.76
N ARG A 55 2.97 0.91 -14.36
CA ARG A 55 3.34 -0.47 -14.69
C ARG A 55 3.15 -0.65 -16.19
N GLY A 56 4.17 -1.19 -16.85
CA GLY A 56 4.06 -1.63 -18.24
C GLY A 56 3.16 -2.87 -18.37
N PRO A 57 2.92 -3.35 -19.59
CA PRO A 57 2.19 -4.59 -19.80
C PRO A 57 2.95 -5.75 -19.17
N MET A 58 2.19 -6.73 -18.68
CA MET A 58 2.66 -7.98 -18.12
C MET A 58 3.63 -8.67 -19.08
N SER A 59 4.72 -9.17 -18.51
CA SER A 59 5.72 -9.96 -19.20
C SER A 59 5.23 -11.39 -19.47
N ARG A 60 5.93 -12.10 -20.37
CA ARG A 60 5.68 -13.52 -20.64
C ARG A 60 5.75 -14.39 -19.38
N ASN A 61 6.71 -14.12 -18.51
CA ASN A 61 6.96 -14.92 -17.31
C ASN A 61 5.86 -14.70 -16.27
N GLU A 62 5.38 -13.47 -16.10
CA GLU A 62 4.23 -13.18 -15.25
C GLU A 62 2.98 -13.92 -15.76
N ALA A 63 2.73 -13.91 -17.08
CA ALA A 63 1.61 -14.66 -17.67
C ALA A 63 1.71 -16.18 -17.40
N ILE A 64 2.91 -16.75 -17.54
CA ILE A 64 3.17 -18.15 -17.22
C ILE A 64 2.95 -18.42 -15.74
N SER A 65 3.42 -17.52 -14.86
CA SER A 65 3.27 -17.66 -13.41
C SER A 65 1.79 -17.66 -13.00
N LEU A 66 0.98 -16.75 -13.55
CA LEU A 66 -0.48 -16.75 -13.33
C LEU A 66 -1.12 -18.06 -13.81
N GLY A 67 -0.67 -18.56 -14.96
CA GLY A 67 -1.12 -19.86 -15.48
C GLY A 67 -0.74 -21.04 -14.60
N GLN A 68 0.46 -21.04 -14.01
CA GLN A 68 0.88 -22.05 -13.03
C GLN A 68 0.05 -21.98 -11.77
N SER A 69 -0.24 -20.78 -11.24
CA SER A 69 -1.15 -20.59 -10.11
C SER A 69 -2.53 -21.19 -10.38
N TYR A 70 -3.10 -20.92 -11.55
CA TYR A 70 -4.39 -21.52 -11.97
C TYR A 70 -4.35 -23.06 -11.93
N CYS A 71 -3.23 -23.67 -12.33
CA CYS A 71 -3.05 -25.12 -12.27
C CYS A 71 -3.00 -25.64 -10.83
N TYR A 72 -2.22 -24.99 -9.96
CA TYR A 72 -2.10 -25.38 -8.56
C TYR A 72 -3.44 -25.31 -7.83
N ASP A 73 -4.20 -24.23 -8.06
CA ASP A 73 -5.51 -24.03 -7.43
C ASP A 73 -6.53 -25.11 -7.82
N ARG A 74 -6.37 -25.72 -9.00
CA ARG A 74 -7.21 -26.83 -9.48
C ARG A 74 -6.64 -28.22 -9.21
N GLY A 75 -5.47 -28.31 -8.59
CA GLY A 75 -4.80 -29.58 -8.33
C GLY A 75 -4.33 -30.30 -9.60
N PHE A 76 -3.94 -29.54 -10.62
CA PHE A 76 -3.34 -30.07 -11.84
C PHE A 76 -1.80 -29.97 -11.79
N ASP A 77 -1.14 -31.05 -12.19
CA ASP A 77 0.26 -31.00 -12.63
C ASP A 77 0.28 -30.41 -14.05
N CYS A 78 0.92 -29.27 -14.24
CA CYS A 78 0.97 -28.58 -15.52
C CYS A 78 2.39 -28.50 -16.10
N TRP A 79 2.50 -28.76 -17.40
CA TRP A 79 3.71 -28.55 -18.20
C TRP A 79 3.44 -27.49 -19.26
N LEU A 80 4.30 -26.48 -19.34
CA LEU A 80 4.14 -25.37 -20.29
C LEU A 80 4.38 -25.87 -21.72
N ASP A 81 3.35 -25.76 -22.55
CA ASP A 81 3.46 -26.01 -23.99
C ASP A 81 3.87 -24.74 -24.74
N GLY A 82 3.42 -23.56 -24.27
CA GLY A 82 3.81 -22.28 -24.86
C GLY A 82 3.05 -21.09 -24.27
N ALA A 83 3.63 -19.90 -24.45
CA ALA A 83 3.04 -18.63 -24.01
C ALA A 83 3.40 -17.54 -25.03
N ASN A 84 2.38 -16.93 -25.63
CA ASN A 84 2.53 -15.92 -26.68
C ASN A 84 1.54 -14.77 -26.48
N LEU A 85 1.99 -13.54 -26.71
CA LEU A 85 1.12 -12.37 -26.74
C LEU A 85 0.43 -12.28 -28.09
N ALA A 86 -0.90 -12.25 -28.08
CA ALA A 86 -1.70 -12.00 -29.28
C ALA A 86 -1.55 -10.53 -29.68
N LYS A 87 -0.93 -10.27 -30.84
CA LYS A 87 -0.54 -8.93 -31.28
C LYS A 87 -1.71 -7.93 -31.40
N HIS A 88 -2.92 -8.40 -31.69
CA HIS A 88 -4.08 -7.52 -31.89
C HIS A 88 -4.89 -7.25 -30.62
N ASP A 89 -4.98 -8.23 -29.72
CA ASP A 89 -5.92 -8.17 -28.59
C ASP A 89 -5.24 -7.83 -27.27
N SER A 90 -3.91 -7.68 -27.24
CA SER A 90 -3.13 -7.56 -25.99
C SER A 90 -3.43 -8.69 -25.00
N LEU A 91 -3.72 -9.89 -25.50
CA LEU A 91 -4.03 -11.06 -24.68
C LEU A 91 -2.83 -12.01 -24.64
N TRP A 92 -2.39 -12.36 -23.44
CA TRP A 92 -1.45 -13.46 -23.24
C TRP A 92 -2.17 -14.79 -23.39
N LYS A 93 -1.81 -15.56 -24.42
CA LYS A 93 -2.31 -16.91 -24.65
C LYS A 93 -1.30 -17.92 -24.11
N VAL A 94 -1.62 -18.53 -22.98
CA VAL A 94 -0.79 -19.50 -22.29
C VAL A 94 -1.39 -20.89 -22.44
N LYS A 95 -0.57 -21.87 -22.81
CA LYS A 95 -0.99 -23.24 -23.07
C LYS A 95 -0.22 -24.19 -22.18
N PHE A 96 -0.93 -25.08 -21.52
CA PHE A 96 -0.36 -26.16 -20.72
C PHE A 96 -0.90 -27.50 -21.19
N THR A 97 -0.05 -28.52 -21.11
CA THR A 97 -0.50 -29.88 -20.87
C THR A 97 -0.78 -30.00 -19.38
N ALA A 98 -1.99 -30.42 -18.99
CA ALA A 98 -2.36 -30.56 -17.59
C ALA A 98 -2.79 -32.00 -17.29
N ARG A 99 -2.42 -32.49 -16.11
CA ARG A 99 -2.77 -33.82 -15.61
C ARG A 99 -3.28 -33.71 -14.17
N GLY A 100 -4.49 -34.18 -13.93
CA GLY A 100 -5.04 -34.41 -12.60
C GLY A 100 -5.03 -35.90 -12.23
N ARG A 101 -5.65 -36.23 -11.10
CA ARG A 101 -5.66 -37.60 -10.53
C ARG A 101 -6.22 -38.67 -11.48
N ARG A 102 -7.19 -38.31 -12.32
CA ARG A 102 -7.86 -39.20 -13.30
C ARG A 102 -8.18 -38.47 -14.62
N SER A 103 -7.57 -37.32 -14.84
CA SER A 103 -7.86 -36.45 -15.98
C SER A 103 -6.55 -36.01 -16.61
N GLN A 104 -6.54 -35.92 -17.93
CA GLN A 104 -5.42 -35.36 -18.69
C GLN A 104 -5.97 -34.61 -19.89
N GLY A 105 -5.30 -33.53 -20.26
CA GLY A 105 -5.69 -32.77 -21.44
C GLY A 105 -4.86 -31.52 -21.65
N LYS A 106 -5.45 -30.61 -22.43
CA LYS A 106 -4.86 -29.30 -22.72
C LYS A 106 -5.63 -28.22 -21.96
N LEU A 107 -4.89 -27.30 -21.39
CA LEU A 107 -5.42 -26.12 -20.73
C LEU A 107 -4.95 -24.90 -21.52
N HIS A 108 -5.89 -24.11 -22.03
CA HIS A 108 -5.60 -22.84 -22.68
C HIS A 108 -6.15 -21.70 -21.83
N LEU A 109 -5.29 -20.79 -21.44
CA LEU A 109 -5.62 -19.61 -20.65
C LEU A 109 -5.35 -18.36 -21.48
N GLU A 110 -6.24 -17.39 -21.37
CA GLU A 110 -6.08 -16.06 -21.95
C GLU A 110 -6.15 -15.01 -20.84
N PHE A 111 -5.09 -14.22 -20.71
CA PHE A 111 -5.01 -13.14 -19.73
C PHE A 111 -4.90 -11.78 -20.41
N ASP A 112 -5.54 -10.76 -19.85
CA ASP A 112 -5.31 -9.38 -20.28
C ASP A 112 -3.87 -8.96 -19.94
N ALA A 113 -3.13 -8.40 -20.90
CA ALA A 113 -1.74 -8.04 -20.70
C ALA A 113 -1.53 -6.83 -19.80
N TRP A 114 -2.53 -6.00 -19.54
CA TRP A 114 -2.38 -4.79 -18.73
C TRP A 114 -2.84 -4.99 -17.29
N SER A 115 -4.01 -5.61 -17.10
CA SER A 115 -4.54 -5.91 -15.77
C SER A 115 -4.05 -7.23 -15.20
N GLY A 116 -3.69 -8.20 -16.06
CA GLY A 116 -3.39 -9.57 -15.65
C GLY A 116 -4.64 -10.41 -15.36
N ASP A 117 -5.84 -9.89 -15.65
CA ASP A 117 -7.09 -10.61 -15.41
C ASP A 117 -7.21 -11.82 -16.32
N LEU A 118 -7.73 -12.92 -15.78
CA LEU A 118 -8.07 -14.10 -16.58
C LEU A 118 -9.33 -13.81 -17.38
N VAL A 119 -9.17 -13.64 -18.70
CA VAL A 119 -10.27 -13.38 -19.64
C VAL A 119 -10.96 -14.68 -20.04
N ARG A 120 -10.20 -15.76 -20.20
CA ARG A 120 -10.74 -17.06 -20.63
C ARG A 120 -9.92 -18.22 -20.10
N ALA A 121 -10.62 -19.29 -19.70
CA ALA A 121 -10.04 -20.61 -19.48
C ALA A 121 -10.78 -21.66 -20.30
N ASP A 122 -10.05 -22.42 -21.10
CA ASP A 122 -10.56 -23.51 -21.93
C ASP A 122 -9.80 -24.80 -21.59
N GLU A 123 -10.48 -25.65 -20.83
CA GLU A 123 -10.03 -26.99 -20.49
C GLU A 123 -10.51 -27.96 -21.58
N LYS A 124 -9.59 -28.75 -22.13
CA LYS A 124 -9.87 -29.67 -23.25
C LYS A 124 -9.52 -31.10 -22.89
N GLY A 125 -10.14 -32.03 -23.60
CA GLY A 125 -9.97 -33.46 -23.36
C GLY A 125 -10.66 -33.88 -22.07
N GLN A 126 -10.01 -34.75 -21.29
CA GLN A 126 -10.59 -35.29 -20.07
C GLN A 126 -10.52 -34.33 -18.88
N LEU A 127 -9.90 -33.15 -19.03
CA LEU A 127 -9.91 -32.10 -18.01
C LEU A 127 -11.32 -31.55 -17.74
N ARG A 128 -12.19 -31.52 -18.76
CA ARG A 128 -13.59 -31.07 -18.60
C ARG A 128 -14.46 -31.98 -17.72
N LYS A 129 -13.99 -33.19 -17.38
CA LYS A 129 -14.81 -34.18 -16.67
C LYS A 129 -14.78 -33.94 -15.16
N HIS A 130 -15.36 -32.83 -14.73
CA HIS A 130 -15.81 -32.65 -13.36
C HIS A 130 -17.23 -32.08 -13.36
N GLY A 131 -18.19 -32.91 -12.94
CA GLY A 131 -19.49 -32.51 -12.40
C GLY A 131 -20.55 -32.22 -13.44
#